data_AF-A0A1L5J5N1-F1
#
_entry.id   AF-A0A1L5J5N1-F1
#
_cell.length_a   1.000
_cell.length_b   1.000
_cell.length_c   1.000
_cell.angle_alpha   90.00
_cell.angle_beta   90.00
_cell.angle_gamma   90.00
#
_symmetry.space_group_name_H-M   'P 1'
#
loop_
_entity.id
_entity.type
_entity.pdbx_description
1 polymer ?
#
loop_
_entity_poly.entity_id
_entity_poly.type
_entity_poly.pdbx_seq_one_letter_code
_entity_poly.pdbx_strand_id
1 'polypeptide(L)'
;ALDWVDVVFALSADPKATSELAQQVSPQYPKSSPGYFSDMKKKLQGFVEGGQLGIFAKGYWGHPAYKLPPEANLMAVAHYLEALAWQRDVIKLHTIFGGKNPHPNFLVGGVPSAIDLNSDSAINSKRLAQVQEVIDKMMVFVDQVYVPDTLAIASFYKDWGAQGEGVGNFMCYGDLPAKGMSDPSSYMIPAGVILNRDLSTIHPVDLNNADEIQEFVSSSWYDYSGGKAQGLHPYDGETQLDYEGRGGPTPPYQQLNVDDGYSWLKSPRWKGKAMEVGPLARVLMLYASGHEQTKELVGMTLNKLDVPVEALFSTLGRTAARTLETKIMVDAMQNWYDELITNIKAGDTKTFNENLWEPSSWPSEARGVGYMEAPRGALAHWIVIKNGKIDNYQAVVPSTWNAGPRDNDGQAGPYEAALQGHKLHDPKQPIEILRTIHSFDPCIA
;
A
#
# COMPACT_ATOMS: atom_id res chain seq x y z
N ALA A 1 -7.72 -4.93 9.87
CA ALA A 1 -7.80 -5.14 11.33
C ALA A 1 -9.04 -5.94 11.72
N LEU A 2 -10.25 -5.51 11.32
CA LEU A 2 -11.49 -6.19 11.71
C LEU A 2 -11.62 -7.63 11.20
N ASP A 3 -10.86 -8.06 10.19
CA ASP A 3 -10.81 -9.48 9.80
C ASP A 3 -10.07 -10.37 10.82
N TRP A 4 -9.32 -9.77 11.76
CA TRP A 4 -8.47 -10.45 12.74
C TRP A 4 -8.90 -10.19 14.19
N VAL A 5 -9.67 -9.12 14.41
CA VAL A 5 -10.09 -8.63 15.72
C VAL A 5 -11.60 -8.79 15.86
N ASP A 6 -12.04 -9.55 16.85
CA ASP A 6 -13.44 -9.70 17.19
C ASP A 6 -13.87 -8.59 18.16
N VAL A 7 -14.59 -7.61 17.61
CA VAL A 7 -15.03 -6.42 18.36
C VAL A 7 -16.03 -6.77 19.46
N VAL A 8 -16.91 -7.75 19.25
CA VAL A 8 -17.89 -8.13 20.28
C VAL A 8 -17.20 -8.89 21.40
N PHE A 9 -16.25 -9.77 21.06
CA PHE A 9 -15.51 -10.53 22.07
C PHE A 9 -14.60 -9.67 22.94
N ALA A 10 -14.20 -8.48 22.48
CA ALA A 10 -13.51 -7.49 23.31
C ALA A 10 -14.31 -7.09 24.57
N LEU A 11 -15.65 -7.19 24.55
CA LEU A 11 -16.50 -6.94 25.73
C LEU A 11 -16.32 -7.97 26.85
N SER A 12 -15.72 -9.12 26.55
CA SER A 12 -15.38 -10.13 27.57
C SER A 12 -14.05 -9.88 28.27
N ALA A 13 -13.27 -8.88 27.84
CA ALA A 13 -11.91 -8.65 28.34
C ALA A 13 -11.88 -8.13 29.79
N ASP A 14 -10.89 -8.56 30.56
CA ASP A 14 -10.49 -7.88 31.79
C ASP A 14 -9.60 -6.66 31.46
N PRO A 15 -10.01 -5.42 31.79
CA PRO A 15 -9.18 -4.24 31.55
C PRO A 15 -7.81 -4.28 32.21
N LYS A 16 -7.67 -4.96 33.36
CA LYS A 16 -6.37 -5.10 34.03
C LYS A 16 -5.45 -6.02 33.24
N ALA A 17 -5.92 -7.20 32.87
CA ALA A 17 -5.15 -8.12 32.01
C ALA A 17 -4.83 -7.50 30.63
N THR A 18 -5.75 -6.70 30.08
CA THR A 18 -5.52 -5.94 28.84
C THR A 18 -4.39 -4.91 29.01
N SER A 19 -4.36 -4.21 30.14
CA SER A 19 -3.29 -3.28 30.51
C SER A 19 -1.93 -3.98 30.62
N GLU A 20 -1.88 -5.12 31.31
CA GLU A 20 -0.68 -5.93 31.47
C GLU A 20 -0.16 -6.42 30.09
N LEU A 21 -1.05 -6.88 29.21
CA LEU A 21 -0.71 -7.27 27.84
C LEU A 21 -0.15 -6.09 27.03
N ALA A 22 -0.82 -4.93 27.05
CA ALA A 22 -0.39 -3.75 26.31
C ALA A 22 1.01 -3.28 26.76
N GLN A 23 1.27 -3.29 28.08
CA GLN A 23 2.59 -2.96 28.64
C GLN A 23 3.66 -4.00 28.32
N GLN A 24 3.29 -5.27 28.14
CA GLN A 24 4.23 -6.31 27.71
C GLN A 24 4.60 -6.17 26.22
N VAL A 25 3.61 -5.85 25.39
CA VAL A 25 3.77 -5.72 23.93
C VAL A 25 4.48 -4.42 23.57
N SER A 26 4.13 -3.32 24.24
CA SER A 26 4.71 -1.99 24.02
C SER A 26 4.92 -1.25 25.36
N PRO A 27 6.04 -1.51 26.07
CA PRO A 27 6.26 -0.97 27.41
C PRO A 27 6.32 0.57 27.48
N GLN A 28 6.66 1.22 26.37
CA GLN A 28 6.81 2.68 26.30
C GLN A 28 5.52 3.39 25.91
N TYR A 29 4.50 2.68 25.40
CA TYR A 29 3.26 3.33 25.00
C TYR A 29 2.46 3.80 26.23
N PRO A 30 2.19 5.11 26.37
CA PRO A 30 1.66 5.66 27.63
C PRO A 30 0.19 5.34 27.88
N LYS A 31 -0.62 5.10 26.83
CA LYS A 31 -2.06 4.85 26.95
C LYS A 31 -2.37 3.37 27.20
N SER A 32 -1.87 2.85 28.31
CA SER A 32 -1.95 1.43 28.64
C SER A 32 -2.53 1.12 30.01
N SER A 33 -3.14 2.09 30.71
CA SER A 33 -3.63 1.89 32.08
C SER A 33 -4.91 1.03 32.15
N PRO A 34 -5.17 0.32 33.27
CA PRO A 34 -6.41 -0.44 33.43
C PRO A 34 -7.67 0.44 33.36
N GLY A 35 -7.58 1.68 33.87
CA GLY A 35 -8.66 2.66 33.79
C GLY A 35 -8.98 3.05 32.35
N TYR A 36 -7.95 3.29 31.53
CA TYR A 36 -8.11 3.59 30.11
C TYR A 36 -8.84 2.46 29.37
N PHE A 37 -8.41 1.21 29.54
CA PHE A 37 -9.08 0.07 28.91
C PHE A 37 -10.49 -0.18 29.47
N SER A 38 -10.73 0.12 30.75
CA SER A 38 -12.08 0.07 31.33
C SER A 38 -13.01 1.07 30.63
N ASP A 39 -12.54 2.28 30.39
CA ASP A 39 -13.34 3.32 29.74
C ASP A 39 -13.53 3.03 28.23
N MET A 40 -12.53 2.49 27.55
CA MET A 40 -12.67 2.01 26.17
C MET A 40 -13.68 0.86 26.06
N LYS A 41 -13.62 -0.09 26.99
CA LYS A 41 -14.61 -1.18 27.08
C LYS A 41 -16.02 -0.66 27.33
N LYS A 42 -16.22 0.26 28.29
CA LYS A 42 -17.53 0.90 28.55
C LYS A 42 -18.05 1.65 27.33
N LYS A 43 -17.18 2.37 26.61
CA LYS A 43 -17.54 3.09 25.38
C LYS A 43 -18.02 2.12 24.31
N LEU A 44 -17.31 1.01 24.11
CA LEU A 44 -17.71 -0.04 23.19
C LEU A 44 -19.02 -0.71 23.62
N GLN A 45 -19.16 -1.00 24.92
CA GLN A 45 -20.37 -1.60 25.49
C GLN A 45 -21.59 -0.72 25.25
N GLY A 46 -21.51 0.58 25.54
CA GLY A 46 -22.61 1.51 25.30
C GLY A 46 -23.00 1.61 23.82
N PHE A 47 -22.02 1.49 22.90
CA PHE A 47 -22.29 1.45 21.46
C PHE A 47 -23.03 0.17 21.05
N VAL A 48 -22.63 -0.98 21.59
CA VAL A 48 -23.26 -2.28 21.31
C VAL A 48 -24.65 -2.38 21.91
N GLU A 49 -24.81 -2.00 23.18
CA GLU A 49 -26.10 -2.01 23.89
C GLU A 49 -27.11 -1.01 23.32
N GLY A 50 -26.63 0.08 22.71
CA GLY A 50 -27.49 1.03 21.99
C GLY A 50 -28.20 0.45 20.76
N GLY A 51 -27.85 -0.77 20.32
CA GLY A 51 -28.51 -1.47 19.21
C GLY A 51 -28.23 -0.91 17.82
N GLN A 52 -27.49 0.20 17.72
CA GLN A 52 -27.11 0.87 16.47
C GLN A 52 -25.64 0.59 16.13
N LEU A 53 -25.34 -0.66 15.79
CA LEU A 53 -23.98 -1.15 15.59
C LEU A 53 -23.23 -0.52 14.40
N GLY A 54 -23.88 0.28 13.56
CA GLY A 54 -23.24 0.98 12.44
C GLY A 54 -22.39 0.05 11.58
N ILE A 55 -21.11 0.37 11.44
CA ILE A 55 -20.12 -0.42 10.69
C ILE A 55 -19.87 -1.83 11.26
N PHE A 56 -20.26 -2.10 12.51
CA PHE A 56 -20.14 -3.41 13.15
C PHE A 56 -21.41 -4.26 12.99
N ALA A 57 -22.49 -3.71 12.44
CA ALA A 57 -23.71 -4.47 12.20
C ALA A 57 -23.46 -5.60 11.19
N LYS A 58 -23.96 -6.80 11.48
CA LYS A 58 -23.80 -8.00 10.63
C LYS A 58 -22.33 -8.36 10.31
N GLY A 59 -21.39 -7.94 11.16
CA GLY A 59 -20.02 -8.45 11.12
C GLY A 59 -19.96 -9.93 11.49
N TYR A 60 -18.83 -10.58 11.21
CA TYR A 60 -18.64 -12.02 11.42
C TYR A 60 -18.26 -12.38 12.87
N TRP A 61 -18.69 -11.59 13.85
CA TRP A 61 -18.32 -11.75 15.25
C TRP A 61 -18.67 -13.15 15.78
N GLY A 62 -17.76 -13.77 16.52
CA GLY A 62 -17.84 -15.16 16.97
C GLY A 62 -17.42 -16.22 15.94
N HIS A 63 -17.05 -15.82 14.71
CA HIS A 63 -16.59 -16.76 13.71
C HIS A 63 -15.32 -17.51 14.18
N PRO A 64 -15.22 -18.85 14.00
CA PRO A 64 -14.09 -19.65 14.52
C PRO A 64 -12.71 -19.28 13.96
N ALA A 65 -12.67 -18.50 12.89
CA ALA A 65 -11.44 -17.95 12.35
C ALA A 65 -10.83 -16.84 13.23
N TYR A 66 -11.57 -16.22 14.16
CA TYR A 66 -10.97 -15.32 15.16
C TYR A 66 -10.26 -16.13 16.25
N LYS A 67 -9.02 -15.76 16.55
CA LYS A 67 -8.13 -16.48 17.48
C LYS A 67 -7.62 -15.64 18.65
N LEU A 68 -7.83 -14.32 18.61
CA LEU A 68 -7.36 -13.42 19.66
C LEU A 68 -8.16 -13.64 20.96
N PRO A 69 -7.50 -13.64 22.14
CA PRO A 69 -8.20 -13.58 23.41
C PRO A 69 -8.92 -12.23 23.58
N PRO A 70 -9.91 -12.13 24.47
CA PRO A 70 -10.65 -10.88 24.72
C PRO A 70 -9.74 -9.68 24.95
N GLU A 71 -8.67 -9.85 25.72
CA GLU A 71 -7.71 -8.79 26.08
C GLU A 71 -7.00 -8.23 24.84
N ALA A 72 -6.55 -9.10 23.94
CA ALA A 72 -5.92 -8.67 22.70
C ALA A 72 -6.92 -7.98 21.76
N ASN A 73 -8.18 -8.44 21.74
CA ASN A 73 -9.24 -7.76 20.98
C ASN A 73 -9.51 -6.35 21.54
N LEU A 74 -9.62 -6.19 22.87
CA LEU A 74 -9.84 -4.88 23.49
C LEU A 74 -8.67 -3.93 23.26
N MET A 75 -7.43 -4.42 23.37
CA MET A 75 -6.22 -3.67 23.02
C MET A 75 -6.28 -3.16 21.58
N ALA A 76 -6.52 -4.05 20.62
CA ALA A 76 -6.58 -3.70 19.21
C ALA A 76 -7.75 -2.76 18.87
N VAL A 77 -8.91 -2.88 19.52
CA VAL A 77 -10.03 -1.94 19.36
C VAL A 77 -9.67 -0.56 19.91
N ALA A 78 -8.99 -0.47 21.06
CA ALA A 78 -8.53 0.81 21.58
C ALA A 78 -7.54 1.47 20.62
N HIS A 79 -6.54 0.72 20.13
CA HIS A 79 -5.56 1.22 19.18
C HIS A 79 -6.17 1.57 17.81
N TYR A 80 -7.22 0.87 17.36
CA TYR A 80 -7.99 1.23 16.18
C TYR A 80 -8.62 2.63 16.33
N LEU A 81 -9.22 2.93 17.48
CA LEU A 81 -9.81 4.25 17.76
C LEU A 81 -8.74 5.35 17.87
N GLU A 82 -7.59 5.03 18.47
CA GLU A 82 -6.44 5.94 18.54
C GLU A 82 -5.87 6.22 17.14
N ALA A 83 -5.75 5.20 16.29
CA ALA A 83 -5.30 5.35 14.90
C ALA A 83 -6.20 6.28 14.09
N LEU A 84 -7.53 6.20 14.28
CA LEU A 84 -8.49 7.09 13.63
C LEU A 84 -8.31 8.57 14.03
N ALA A 85 -7.91 8.85 15.26
CA ALA A 85 -7.60 10.20 15.70
C ALA A 85 -6.21 10.64 15.20
N TRP A 86 -5.21 9.78 15.35
CA TRP A 86 -3.82 10.02 14.97
C TRP A 86 -3.66 10.32 13.47
N GLN A 87 -4.30 9.54 12.60
CA GLN A 87 -4.16 9.70 11.14
C GLN A 87 -4.55 11.11 10.67
N ARG A 88 -5.58 11.71 11.28
CA ARG A 88 -6.03 13.09 10.98
C ARG A 88 -4.96 14.12 11.34
N ASP A 89 -4.17 13.86 12.38
CA ASP A 89 -3.18 14.81 12.85
C ASP A 89 -1.89 14.74 12.02
N VAL A 90 -1.49 13.54 11.57
CA VAL A 90 -0.26 13.38 10.78
C VAL A 90 -0.42 13.77 9.31
N ILE A 91 -1.63 13.72 8.74
CA ILE A 91 -1.88 14.24 7.38
C ILE A 91 -1.65 15.75 7.24
N LYS A 92 -1.52 16.49 8.35
CA LYS A 92 -1.17 17.93 8.33
C LYS A 92 0.16 18.20 7.62
N LEU A 93 1.04 17.19 7.53
CA LEU A 93 2.25 17.27 6.71
C LEU A 93 1.92 17.61 5.25
N HIS A 94 0.93 16.94 4.65
CA HIS A 94 0.46 17.25 3.29
C HIS A 94 -0.19 18.63 3.23
N THR A 95 -0.91 19.06 4.26
CA THR A 95 -1.51 20.39 4.29
C THR A 95 -0.46 21.50 4.32
N ILE A 96 0.67 21.30 5.00
CA ILE A 96 1.75 22.29 5.09
C ILE A 96 2.41 22.50 3.73
N PHE A 97 2.78 21.42 3.03
CA PHE A 97 3.49 21.51 1.74
C PHE A 97 2.55 21.61 0.52
N GLY A 98 1.41 20.93 0.56
CA GLY A 98 0.48 20.79 -0.56
C GLY A 98 -0.86 21.50 -0.38
N GLY A 99 -1.04 22.27 0.69
CA GLY A 99 -2.22 23.10 0.95
C GLY A 99 -3.45 22.35 1.50
N LYS A 100 -3.62 21.05 1.22
CA LYS A 100 -4.75 20.25 1.72
C LYS A 100 -4.48 18.74 1.70
N ASN A 101 -5.33 17.99 2.41
CA ASN A 101 -5.46 16.54 2.30
C ASN A 101 -6.94 16.17 2.54
N PRO A 102 -7.57 15.30 1.71
CA PRO A 102 -7.02 14.61 0.53
C PRO A 102 -6.69 15.54 -0.65
N HIS A 103 -5.95 15.00 -1.64
CA HIS A 103 -5.55 15.67 -2.89
C HIS A 103 -4.70 16.96 -2.70
N PRO A 104 -3.48 16.87 -2.14
CA PRO A 104 -2.55 18.00 -2.13
C PRO A 104 -2.23 18.50 -3.55
N ASN A 105 -1.77 19.74 -3.65
CA ASN A 105 -1.35 20.33 -4.91
C ASN A 105 0.11 19.98 -5.26
N PHE A 106 0.38 19.77 -6.55
CA PHE A 106 1.71 19.53 -7.12
C PHE A 106 1.98 20.52 -8.27
N LEU A 107 3.24 20.59 -8.73
CA LEU A 107 3.68 21.47 -9.80
C LEU A 107 4.72 20.75 -10.69
N VAL A 108 4.57 20.76 -12.01
CA VAL A 108 5.62 20.27 -12.91
C VAL A 108 6.86 21.15 -12.74
N GLY A 109 8.02 20.56 -12.45
CA GLY A 109 9.28 21.29 -12.23
C GLY A 109 9.63 21.55 -10.75
N GLY A 110 8.81 21.11 -9.80
CA GLY A 110 9.15 21.20 -8.37
C GLY A 110 7.93 21.10 -7.45
N VAL A 111 7.85 21.97 -6.45
CA VAL A 111 6.72 22.07 -5.52
C VAL A 111 6.17 23.50 -5.46
N PRO A 112 4.86 23.71 -5.26
CA PRO A 112 4.28 25.05 -5.22
C PRO A 112 4.59 25.81 -3.91
N SER A 113 5.01 25.12 -2.86
CA SER A 113 5.30 25.71 -1.54
C SER A 113 6.69 26.33 -1.49
N ALA A 114 6.78 27.62 -1.85
CA ALA A 114 8.02 28.39 -1.73
C ALA A 114 8.54 28.43 -0.28
N ILE A 115 9.86 28.49 -0.13
CA ILE A 115 10.55 28.57 1.17
C ILE A 115 11.13 29.97 1.35
N ASP A 116 10.74 30.63 2.45
CA ASP A 116 11.30 31.90 2.91
C ASP A 116 11.12 32.00 4.43
N LEU A 117 12.22 32.00 5.17
CA LEU A 117 12.21 32.02 6.64
C LEU A 117 11.73 33.35 7.23
N ASN A 118 11.72 34.43 6.46
CA ASN A 118 11.30 35.77 6.89
C ASN A 118 9.88 36.14 6.43
N SER A 119 9.24 35.29 5.63
CA SER A 119 7.89 35.53 5.10
C SER A 119 6.80 34.99 6.03
N ASP A 120 5.67 35.68 6.07
CA ASP A 120 4.44 35.26 6.75
C ASP A 120 3.59 34.29 5.91
N SER A 121 3.89 34.15 4.62
CA SER A 121 3.10 33.44 3.62
C SER A 121 3.83 32.29 2.91
N ALA A 122 5.09 32.03 3.26
CA ALA A 122 5.89 30.92 2.74
C ALA A 122 6.10 29.80 3.77
N ILE A 123 6.76 28.71 3.36
CA ILE A 123 7.34 27.75 4.30
C ILE A 123 8.45 28.45 5.08
N ASN A 124 8.18 28.71 6.36
CA ASN A 124 9.05 29.40 7.29
C ASN A 124 9.37 28.51 8.51
N SER A 125 10.19 29.02 9.43
CA SER A 125 10.62 28.26 10.62
C SER A 125 9.46 27.71 11.47
N LYS A 126 8.33 28.42 11.53
CA LYS A 126 7.15 27.96 12.26
C LYS A 126 6.51 26.74 11.56
N ARG A 127 6.40 26.77 10.23
CA ARG A 127 5.86 25.64 9.46
C ARG A 127 6.79 24.42 9.52
N LEU A 128 8.09 24.65 9.45
CA LEU A 128 9.09 23.59 9.57
C LEU A 128 9.04 22.92 10.97
N ALA A 129 8.92 23.70 12.04
CA ALA A 129 8.73 23.15 13.38
C ALA A 129 7.45 22.28 13.50
N GLN A 130 6.35 22.68 12.84
CA GLN A 130 5.13 21.86 12.79
C GLN A 130 5.34 20.55 12.02
N VAL A 131 6.21 20.54 11.00
CA VAL A 131 6.57 19.31 10.28
C VAL A 131 7.33 18.36 11.19
N GLN A 132 8.33 18.86 11.94
CA GLN A 132 9.05 18.05 12.94
C GLN A 132 8.10 17.42 13.96
N GLU A 133 7.19 18.20 14.55
CA GLU A 133 6.19 17.67 15.51
C GLU A 133 5.30 16.57 14.91
N VAL A 134 5.03 16.63 13.61
CA VAL A 134 4.25 15.60 12.90
C VAL A 134 5.10 14.35 12.69
N ILE A 135 6.36 14.48 12.27
CA ILE A 135 7.29 13.36 12.11
C ILE A 135 7.46 12.62 13.44
N ASP A 136 7.68 13.33 14.54
CA ASP A 136 7.80 12.74 15.88
C ASP A 136 6.56 11.90 16.25
N LYS A 137 5.36 12.42 15.95
CA LYS A 137 4.09 11.72 16.18
C LYS A 137 3.94 10.50 15.29
N MET A 138 4.44 10.54 14.06
CA MET A 138 4.44 9.38 13.18
C MET A 138 5.35 8.29 13.76
N MET A 139 6.59 8.63 14.12
CA MET A 139 7.57 7.70 14.68
C MET A 139 7.04 7.01 15.93
N VAL A 140 6.54 7.79 16.90
CA VAL A 140 6.01 7.25 18.16
C VAL A 140 4.86 6.27 17.91
N PHE A 141 3.92 6.59 17.03
CA PHE A 141 2.77 5.73 16.80
C PHE A 141 3.14 4.44 16.06
N VAL A 142 4.03 4.54 15.06
CA VAL A 142 4.50 3.37 14.32
C VAL A 142 5.28 2.43 15.25
N ASP A 143 6.22 2.96 16.01
CA ASP A 143 7.11 2.18 16.88
C ASP A 143 6.40 1.56 18.07
N GLN A 144 5.43 2.29 18.65
CA GLN A 144 4.83 1.91 19.92
C GLN A 144 3.40 1.35 19.79
N VAL A 145 2.77 1.44 18.62
CA VAL A 145 1.42 0.91 18.39
C VAL A 145 1.40 -0.03 17.18
N TYR A 146 1.73 0.47 15.99
CA TYR A 146 1.48 -0.29 14.76
C TYR A 146 2.37 -1.53 14.62
N VAL A 147 3.69 -1.40 14.81
CA VAL A 147 4.63 -2.53 14.78
C VAL A 147 4.32 -3.54 15.88
N PRO A 148 4.20 -3.15 17.17
CA PRO A 148 3.89 -4.10 18.24
C PRO A 148 2.56 -4.83 18.07
N ASP A 149 1.49 -4.13 17.67
CA ASP A 149 0.18 -4.75 17.42
C ASP A 149 0.25 -5.78 16.30
N THR A 150 0.96 -5.46 15.22
CA THR A 150 1.13 -6.39 14.10
C THR A 150 1.79 -7.69 14.56
N LEU A 151 2.87 -7.60 15.34
CA LEU A 151 3.57 -8.77 15.86
C LEU A 151 2.72 -9.55 16.87
N ALA A 152 2.01 -8.85 17.77
CA ALA A 152 1.14 -9.46 18.76
C ALA A 152 0.00 -10.22 18.07
N ILE A 153 -0.70 -9.60 17.12
CA ILE A 153 -1.78 -10.23 16.36
C ILE A 153 -1.25 -11.41 15.55
N ALA A 154 -0.15 -11.22 14.81
CA ALA A 154 0.45 -12.27 13.99
C ALA A 154 0.79 -13.54 14.78
N SER A 155 1.15 -13.41 16.05
CA SER A 155 1.48 -14.56 16.92
C SER A 155 0.31 -15.54 17.11
N PHE A 156 -0.94 -15.11 16.93
CA PHE A 156 -2.15 -15.94 17.02
C PHE A 156 -2.60 -16.51 15.67
N TYR A 157 -1.98 -16.07 14.57
CA TYR A 157 -2.41 -16.38 13.19
C TYR A 157 -1.26 -16.91 12.33
N LYS A 158 -0.27 -17.58 12.93
CA LYS A 158 0.93 -18.08 12.21
C LYS A 158 0.60 -19.01 11.05
N ASP A 159 -0.54 -19.71 11.09
CA ASP A 159 -1.05 -20.54 10.00
C ASP A 159 -1.34 -19.73 8.72
N TRP A 160 -1.67 -18.44 8.85
CA TRP A 160 -1.79 -17.51 7.72
C TRP A 160 -0.45 -17.15 7.07
N GLY A 161 0.66 -17.54 7.70
CA GLY A 161 2.01 -17.51 7.13
C GLY A 161 2.23 -18.54 6.01
N ALA A 162 1.30 -19.49 5.81
CA ALA A 162 1.46 -20.57 4.84
C ALA A 162 0.50 -20.51 3.65
N GLN A 163 -0.28 -19.42 3.50
CA GLN A 163 -1.33 -19.31 2.46
C GLN A 163 -1.53 -17.87 1.97
N GLY A 164 -2.10 -17.72 0.77
CA GLY A 164 -2.46 -16.42 0.22
C GLY A 164 -1.38 -15.70 -0.58
N GLU A 165 -0.44 -16.42 -1.18
CA GLU A 165 0.47 -15.94 -2.23
C GLU A 165 0.54 -17.05 -3.29
N GLY A 166 0.32 -16.70 -4.56
CA GLY A 166 0.10 -17.69 -5.61
C GLY A 166 0.81 -17.44 -6.94
N VAL A 167 1.57 -16.34 -7.09
CA VAL A 167 2.29 -16.03 -8.34
C VAL A 167 3.79 -16.23 -8.23
N GLY A 168 4.37 -16.06 -7.04
CA GLY A 168 5.80 -16.18 -6.77
C GLY A 168 6.68 -15.11 -7.41
N ASN A 169 6.11 -14.14 -8.13
CA ASN A 169 6.83 -13.10 -8.83
C ASN A 169 6.49 -11.72 -8.26
N PHE A 170 7.50 -10.90 -8.06
CA PHE A 170 7.38 -9.59 -7.42
C PHE A 170 8.09 -8.52 -8.23
N MET A 171 7.53 -7.31 -8.27
CA MET A 171 8.12 -6.21 -9.06
C MET A 171 8.10 -4.89 -8.28
N CYS A 172 9.18 -4.13 -8.44
CA CYS A 172 9.32 -2.76 -7.97
C CYS A 172 9.88 -1.90 -9.12
N TYR A 173 9.35 -0.69 -9.32
CA TYR A 173 9.93 0.29 -10.27
C TYR A 173 11.04 1.12 -9.64
N GLY A 174 11.13 1.09 -8.30
CA GLY A 174 12.07 1.87 -7.52
C GLY A 174 11.60 3.31 -7.29
N ASP A 175 12.02 3.90 -6.17
CA ASP A 175 11.57 5.23 -5.74
C ASP A 175 12.46 5.80 -4.62
N LEU A 176 12.14 7.02 -4.19
CA LEU A 176 12.76 7.76 -3.09
C LEU A 176 14.26 8.00 -3.35
N PRO A 177 14.60 8.76 -4.40
CA PRO A 177 15.98 9.01 -4.80
C PRO A 177 16.71 9.97 -3.85
N ALA A 178 17.92 9.63 -3.43
CA ALA A 178 18.79 10.54 -2.68
C ALA A 178 19.46 11.62 -3.57
N LYS A 179 19.67 11.35 -4.87
CA LYS A 179 20.35 12.28 -5.82
C LYS A 179 19.47 12.74 -6.98
N GLY A 180 18.19 12.38 -6.97
CA GLY A 180 17.22 12.66 -8.02
C GLY A 180 16.90 11.45 -8.92
N MET A 181 15.79 11.56 -9.66
CA MET A 181 15.23 10.45 -10.44
C MET A 181 16.14 9.95 -11.58
N SER A 182 17.12 10.74 -12.04
CA SER A 182 18.07 10.33 -13.07
C SER A 182 19.18 9.40 -12.56
N ASP A 183 19.27 9.15 -11.25
CA ASP A 183 20.24 8.24 -10.64
C ASP A 183 19.53 7.09 -9.89
N PRO A 184 19.13 6.01 -10.61
CA PRO A 184 18.51 4.84 -9.99
C PRO A 184 19.36 4.16 -8.91
N SER A 185 20.69 4.35 -8.92
CA SER A 185 21.56 3.81 -7.88
C SER A 185 21.39 4.50 -6.53
N SER A 186 20.76 5.68 -6.52
CA SER A 186 20.47 6.47 -5.32
C SER A 186 19.09 6.18 -4.72
N TYR A 187 18.31 5.27 -5.31
CA TYR A 187 16.96 4.97 -4.84
C TYR A 187 17.02 4.20 -3.53
N MET A 188 16.24 4.65 -2.55
CA MET A 188 16.08 3.91 -1.30
C MET A 188 15.34 2.59 -1.54
N ILE A 189 14.31 2.58 -2.40
CA ILE A 189 13.68 1.35 -2.88
C ILE A 189 14.28 1.00 -4.24
N PRO A 190 15.02 -0.13 -4.36
CA PRO A 190 15.59 -0.53 -5.64
C PRO A 190 14.52 -0.91 -6.66
N ALA A 191 14.79 -0.62 -7.93
CA ALA A 191 14.01 -1.15 -9.05
C ALA A 191 14.42 -2.61 -9.33
N GLY A 192 13.46 -3.47 -9.66
CA GLY A 192 13.76 -4.83 -10.07
C GLY A 192 12.57 -5.78 -10.07
N VAL A 193 12.84 -7.00 -10.51
CA VAL A 193 11.89 -8.12 -10.56
C VAL A 193 12.51 -9.34 -9.88
N ILE A 194 11.74 -9.96 -8.99
CA ILE A 194 12.04 -11.26 -8.37
C ILE A 194 11.11 -12.29 -9.02
N LEU A 195 11.65 -13.43 -9.45
CA LEU A 195 10.89 -14.50 -10.09
C LEU A 195 10.92 -15.76 -9.23
N ASN A 196 9.82 -16.52 -9.24
CA ASN A 196 9.74 -17.84 -8.61
C ASN A 196 10.20 -17.87 -7.13
N ARG A 197 9.99 -16.78 -6.39
CA ARG A 197 10.46 -16.57 -5.01
C ARG A 197 11.98 -16.64 -4.83
N ASP A 198 12.77 -16.55 -5.90
CA ASP A 198 14.23 -16.56 -5.85
C ASP A 198 14.78 -15.19 -5.40
N LEU A 199 15.11 -15.07 -4.11
CA LEU A 199 15.69 -13.86 -3.52
C LEU A 199 17.19 -13.70 -3.83
N SER A 200 17.83 -14.66 -4.50
CA SER A 200 19.25 -14.56 -4.88
C SER A 200 19.46 -13.82 -6.20
N THR A 201 18.41 -13.66 -7.00
CA THR A 201 18.46 -13.04 -8.33
C THR A 201 17.47 -11.89 -8.42
N ILE A 202 17.97 -10.68 -8.68
CA ILE A 202 17.14 -9.51 -9.04
C ILE A 202 17.31 -9.23 -10.53
N HIS A 203 16.21 -9.31 -11.27
CA HIS A 203 16.18 -8.98 -12.69
C HIS A 203 15.90 -7.49 -12.90
N PRO A 204 16.49 -6.84 -13.92
CA PRO A 204 16.20 -5.45 -14.24
C PRO A 204 14.79 -5.31 -14.84
N VAL A 205 14.21 -4.12 -14.67
CA VAL A 205 12.97 -3.69 -15.31
C VAL A 205 13.23 -2.42 -16.12
N ASP A 206 12.73 -2.38 -17.35
CA ASP A 206 12.81 -1.23 -18.24
C ASP A 206 11.40 -0.80 -18.68
N LEU A 207 10.97 0.35 -18.15
CA LEU A 207 9.65 0.93 -18.40
C LEU A 207 9.48 1.50 -19.83
N ASN A 208 10.55 1.59 -20.61
CA ASN A 208 10.51 2.06 -22.00
C ASN A 208 10.56 0.93 -23.02
N ASN A 209 10.89 -0.29 -22.58
CA ASN A 209 10.97 -1.44 -23.45
C ASN A 209 9.58 -2.04 -23.69
N ALA A 210 9.15 -2.00 -24.96
CA ALA A 210 7.81 -2.42 -25.40
C ALA A 210 7.48 -3.90 -25.15
N ASP A 211 8.52 -4.74 -24.96
CA ASP A 211 8.37 -6.17 -24.71
C ASP A 211 8.33 -6.53 -23.22
N GLU A 212 8.45 -5.54 -22.33
CA GLU A 212 8.40 -5.76 -20.88
C GLU A 212 7.00 -5.60 -20.31
N ILE A 213 6.55 -4.36 -20.11
CA ILE A 213 5.26 -4.08 -19.47
C ILE A 213 4.19 -3.98 -20.55
N GLN A 214 3.24 -4.89 -20.52
CA GLN A 214 2.13 -4.93 -21.45
C GLN A 214 0.81 -5.13 -20.72
N GLU A 215 -0.23 -4.42 -21.13
CA GLU A 215 -1.59 -4.62 -20.66
C GLU A 215 -2.41 -5.42 -21.68
N PHE A 216 -3.04 -6.50 -21.20
CA PHE A 216 -3.96 -7.31 -21.98
C PHE A 216 -5.42 -7.00 -21.60
N VAL A 217 -6.34 -7.25 -22.52
CA VAL A 217 -7.80 -7.05 -22.31
C VAL A 217 -8.61 -8.30 -22.63
N SER A 218 -7.97 -9.46 -22.72
CA SER A 218 -8.60 -10.73 -23.06
C SER A 218 -9.77 -11.11 -22.17
N SER A 219 -9.72 -10.72 -20.90
CA SER A 219 -10.78 -10.94 -19.90
C SER A 219 -11.28 -9.64 -19.26
N SER A 220 -11.17 -8.53 -19.99
CA SER A 220 -11.57 -7.20 -19.54
C SER A 220 -12.59 -6.57 -20.50
N TRP A 221 -13.41 -5.65 -19.99
CA TRP A 221 -14.46 -4.94 -20.77
C TRP A 221 -13.91 -3.78 -21.60
N TYR A 222 -12.94 -4.08 -22.47
CA TYR A 222 -12.33 -3.12 -23.39
C TYR A 222 -12.21 -3.70 -24.79
N ASP A 223 -12.20 -2.82 -25.79
CA ASP A 223 -11.89 -3.17 -27.17
C ASP A 223 -10.52 -2.63 -27.57
N TYR A 224 -9.67 -3.49 -28.13
CA TYR A 224 -8.37 -3.11 -28.68
C TYR A 224 -8.44 -3.23 -30.20
N SER A 225 -7.99 -2.20 -30.91
CA SER A 225 -8.04 -2.16 -32.37
C SER A 225 -7.28 -3.32 -33.05
N GLY A 226 -6.19 -3.79 -32.43
CA GLY A 226 -5.42 -4.96 -32.85
C GLY A 226 -5.99 -6.31 -32.39
N GLY A 227 -7.12 -6.31 -31.69
CA GLY A 227 -7.82 -7.47 -31.15
C GLY A 227 -7.46 -7.77 -29.69
N LYS A 228 -8.42 -8.36 -28.97
CA LYS A 228 -8.32 -8.63 -27.51
C LYS A 228 -7.15 -9.51 -27.06
N ALA A 229 -6.53 -10.23 -28.00
CA ALA A 229 -5.40 -11.10 -27.73
C ALA A 229 -4.04 -10.38 -27.68
N GLN A 230 -3.98 -9.14 -28.14
CA GLN A 230 -2.75 -8.38 -28.17
C GLN A 230 -2.48 -7.72 -26.81
N GLY A 231 -1.24 -7.86 -26.31
CA GLY A 231 -0.73 -7.03 -25.23
C GLY A 231 -0.19 -5.73 -25.79
N LEU A 232 -0.55 -4.60 -25.18
CA LEU A 232 -0.05 -3.28 -25.59
C LEU A 232 0.85 -2.70 -24.50
N HIS A 233 2.01 -2.19 -24.89
CA HIS A 233 2.82 -1.36 -24.01
C HIS A 233 2.09 -0.02 -23.77
N PRO A 234 2.13 0.59 -22.57
CA PRO A 234 1.33 1.78 -22.26
C PRO A 234 1.55 3.00 -23.17
N TYR A 235 2.71 3.17 -23.79
CA TYR A 235 2.88 4.22 -24.82
C TYR A 235 1.89 4.08 -26.00
N ASP A 236 1.59 2.84 -26.37
CA ASP A 236 0.68 2.47 -27.44
C ASP A 236 -0.67 1.97 -26.89
N GLY A 237 -0.91 2.13 -25.58
CA GLY A 237 -2.07 1.59 -24.90
C GLY A 237 -3.37 2.28 -25.33
N GLU A 238 -4.43 1.49 -25.42
CA GLU A 238 -5.78 1.95 -25.77
C GLU A 238 -6.72 1.81 -24.58
N THR A 239 -7.76 2.66 -24.52
CA THR A 239 -8.79 2.60 -23.47
C THR A 239 -10.17 2.84 -24.09
N GLN A 240 -10.65 1.88 -24.89
CA GLN A 240 -12.01 1.91 -25.45
C GLN A 240 -12.91 0.98 -24.63
N LEU A 241 -13.92 1.54 -23.98
CA LEU A 241 -14.83 0.77 -23.12
C LEU A 241 -15.78 -0.06 -23.98
N ASP A 242 -15.91 -1.35 -23.69
CA ASP A 242 -16.88 -2.23 -24.34
C ASP A 242 -17.40 -3.26 -23.35
N TYR A 243 -18.53 -2.95 -22.70
CA TYR A 243 -19.14 -3.83 -21.71
C TYR A 243 -19.90 -4.97 -22.39
N GLU A 244 -20.88 -4.64 -23.22
CA GLU A 244 -21.76 -5.62 -23.85
C GLU A 244 -21.03 -6.49 -24.89
N GLY A 245 -20.18 -5.89 -25.73
CA GLY A 245 -19.42 -6.60 -26.75
C GLY A 245 -18.33 -7.51 -26.19
N ARG A 246 -17.96 -7.31 -24.91
CA ARG A 246 -17.05 -8.18 -24.15
C ARG A 246 -17.74 -9.05 -23.12
N GLY A 247 -19.05 -9.29 -23.26
CA GLY A 247 -19.78 -10.29 -22.47
C GLY A 247 -20.22 -9.82 -21.07
N GLY A 248 -20.24 -8.51 -20.83
CA GLY A 248 -20.78 -7.92 -19.61
C GLY A 248 -22.26 -8.29 -19.39
N PRO A 249 -22.63 -8.82 -18.20
CA PRO A 249 -24.00 -9.26 -17.94
C PRO A 249 -24.97 -8.08 -17.73
N THR A 250 -26.20 -8.19 -18.23
CA THR A 250 -27.24 -7.19 -17.98
C THR A 250 -27.65 -7.17 -16.49
N PRO A 251 -27.62 -6.02 -15.79
CA PRO A 251 -28.10 -5.92 -14.42
C PRO A 251 -29.63 -6.11 -14.29
N PRO A 252 -30.14 -6.67 -13.18
CA PRO A 252 -29.39 -7.30 -12.09
C PRO A 252 -28.96 -8.72 -12.47
N TYR A 253 -27.72 -9.08 -12.15
CA TYR A 253 -27.16 -10.41 -12.37
C TYR A 253 -26.74 -11.06 -11.05
N GLN A 254 -26.58 -12.38 -11.06
CA GLN A 254 -26.13 -13.17 -9.89
C GLN A 254 -24.69 -13.69 -10.02
N GLN A 255 -24.21 -13.84 -11.25
CA GLN A 255 -22.88 -14.36 -11.59
C GLN A 255 -22.34 -13.58 -12.78
N LEU A 256 -21.01 -13.45 -12.87
CA LEU A 256 -20.34 -12.95 -14.05
C LEU A 256 -20.17 -14.08 -15.07
N ASN A 257 -20.13 -13.74 -16.36
CA ASN A 257 -19.60 -14.62 -17.38
C ASN A 257 -18.07 -14.51 -17.35
N VAL A 258 -17.37 -15.58 -16.99
CA VAL A 258 -15.91 -15.60 -16.85
C VAL A 258 -15.19 -16.16 -18.09
N ASP A 259 -15.94 -16.51 -19.15
CA ASP A 259 -15.40 -17.07 -20.39
C ASP A 259 -14.92 -15.97 -21.38
N ASP A 260 -15.26 -14.70 -21.13
CA ASP A 260 -14.76 -13.53 -21.87
C ASP A 260 -14.39 -12.39 -20.90
N GLY A 261 -14.89 -11.17 -21.10
CA GLY A 261 -14.67 -10.04 -20.22
C GLY A 261 -15.46 -10.17 -18.91
N TYR A 262 -14.76 -10.05 -17.77
CA TYR A 262 -15.40 -10.10 -16.44
C TYR A 262 -14.93 -9.00 -15.48
N SER A 263 -14.14 -8.03 -15.96
CA SER A 263 -13.61 -6.94 -15.13
C SER A 263 -13.42 -5.64 -15.91
N TRP A 264 -13.53 -4.51 -15.22
CA TRP A 264 -13.09 -3.20 -15.70
C TRP A 264 -11.59 -2.97 -15.51
N LEU A 265 -10.86 -3.90 -14.88
CA LEU A 265 -9.41 -3.82 -14.82
C LEU A 265 -8.80 -4.49 -16.04
N LYS A 266 -7.79 -3.85 -16.64
CA LYS A 266 -6.88 -4.49 -17.59
C LYS A 266 -5.99 -5.53 -16.88
N SER A 267 -5.30 -6.35 -17.66
CA SER A 267 -4.41 -7.42 -17.17
C SER A 267 -2.95 -7.10 -17.50
N PRO A 268 -2.24 -6.31 -16.69
CA PRO A 268 -0.83 -6.02 -16.92
C PRO A 268 0.05 -7.25 -16.63
N ARG A 269 1.09 -7.43 -17.42
CA ARG A 269 2.09 -8.50 -17.30
C ARG A 269 3.48 -7.91 -17.56
N TRP A 270 4.49 -8.46 -16.89
CA TRP A 270 5.89 -8.18 -17.22
C TRP A 270 6.48 -9.39 -17.93
N LYS A 271 6.90 -9.22 -19.20
CA LYS A 271 7.39 -10.32 -20.07
C LYS A 271 6.48 -11.55 -20.02
N GLY A 272 5.17 -11.31 -20.15
CA GLY A 272 4.11 -12.32 -20.13
C GLY A 272 3.83 -12.96 -18.76
N LYS A 273 4.42 -12.49 -17.66
CA LYS A 273 4.23 -13.04 -16.31
C LYS A 273 3.38 -12.14 -15.44
N ALA A 274 2.49 -12.74 -14.65
CA ALA A 274 1.78 -12.05 -13.59
C ALA A 274 2.76 -11.63 -12.48
N MET A 275 2.63 -10.39 -12.01
CA MET A 275 3.48 -9.80 -10.99
C MET A 275 2.65 -9.34 -9.82
N GLU A 276 3.10 -9.68 -8.62
CA GLU A 276 2.66 -9.02 -7.41
C GLU A 276 3.47 -7.75 -7.15
N VAL A 277 2.78 -6.67 -6.79
CA VAL A 277 3.38 -5.40 -6.41
C VAL A 277 2.87 -4.96 -5.04
N GLY A 278 3.61 -4.07 -4.38
CA GLY A 278 3.20 -3.52 -3.08
C GLY A 278 4.21 -3.80 -1.97
N PRO A 279 3.77 -3.69 -0.70
CA PRO A 279 4.69 -3.76 0.42
C PRO A 279 5.51 -5.04 0.51
N LEU A 280 4.90 -6.19 0.19
CA LEU A 280 5.63 -7.46 0.17
C LEU A 280 6.73 -7.45 -0.91
N ALA A 281 6.42 -6.99 -2.12
CA ALA A 281 7.41 -6.87 -3.18
C ALA A 281 8.60 -5.99 -2.78
N ARG A 282 8.34 -4.83 -2.17
CA ARG A 282 9.39 -3.90 -1.71
C ARG A 282 10.22 -4.45 -0.57
N VAL A 283 9.61 -5.06 0.43
CA VAL A 283 10.33 -5.68 1.56
C VAL A 283 11.22 -6.82 1.05
N LEU A 284 10.72 -7.65 0.12
CA LEU A 284 11.53 -8.70 -0.50
C LEU A 284 12.67 -8.12 -1.34
N MET A 285 12.43 -7.05 -2.09
CA MET A 285 13.45 -6.37 -2.89
C MET A 285 14.56 -5.80 -2.01
N LEU A 286 14.22 -5.06 -0.96
CA LEU A 286 15.15 -4.51 0.03
C LEU A 286 15.92 -5.62 0.76
N TYR A 287 15.24 -6.72 1.10
CA TYR A 287 15.87 -7.88 1.74
C TYR A 287 16.90 -8.54 0.81
N ALA A 288 16.51 -8.81 -0.44
CA ALA A 288 17.36 -9.42 -1.47
C ALA A 288 18.56 -8.53 -1.85
N SER A 289 18.36 -7.20 -1.87
CA SER A 289 19.42 -6.23 -2.17
C SER A 289 20.37 -5.96 -0.99
N GLY A 290 20.16 -6.59 0.17
CA GLY A 290 21.03 -6.45 1.33
C GLY A 290 20.79 -5.19 2.17
N HIS A 291 19.61 -4.58 2.14
CA HIS A 291 19.30 -3.44 3.01
C HIS A 291 19.27 -3.86 4.48
N GLU A 292 20.26 -3.41 5.26
CA GLU A 292 20.51 -3.88 6.62
C GLU A 292 19.30 -3.73 7.55
N GLN A 293 18.68 -2.55 7.60
CA GLN A 293 17.50 -2.30 8.44
C GLN A 293 16.34 -3.24 8.08
N THR A 294 16.12 -3.52 6.79
CA THR A 294 15.08 -4.47 6.37
C THR A 294 15.40 -5.88 6.82
N LYS A 295 16.65 -6.33 6.68
CA LYS A 295 17.09 -7.66 7.12
C LYS A 295 16.95 -7.82 8.63
N GLU A 296 17.27 -6.79 9.41
CA GLU A 296 17.08 -6.78 10.85
C GLU A 296 15.60 -6.86 11.23
N LEU A 297 14.75 -6.04 10.64
CA LEU A 297 13.31 -6.02 10.92
C LEU A 297 12.61 -7.32 10.52
N VAL A 298 12.95 -7.86 9.36
CA VAL A 298 12.47 -9.17 8.89
C VAL A 298 12.98 -10.27 9.82
N GLY A 299 14.27 -10.31 10.11
CA GLY A 299 14.86 -11.29 11.02
C GLY A 299 14.24 -11.26 12.43
N MET A 300 14.06 -10.06 13.00
CA MET A 300 13.38 -9.87 14.28
C MET A 300 11.95 -10.41 14.22
N THR A 301 11.20 -10.10 13.16
CA THR A 301 9.81 -10.53 13.00
C THR A 301 9.71 -12.06 12.89
N LEU A 302 10.52 -12.68 12.03
CA LEU A 302 10.56 -14.12 11.83
C LEU A 302 10.95 -14.86 13.12
N ASN A 303 11.99 -14.38 13.82
CA ASN A 303 12.42 -14.94 15.10
C ASN A 303 11.37 -14.79 16.19
N LYS A 304 10.72 -13.62 16.30
CA LYS A 304 9.67 -13.36 17.29
C LYS A 304 8.45 -14.26 17.07
N LEU A 305 8.13 -14.53 15.81
CA LEU A 305 7.01 -15.39 15.42
C LEU A 305 7.42 -16.86 15.30
N ASP A 306 8.70 -17.21 15.40
CA ASP A 306 9.19 -18.58 15.21
C ASP A 306 8.67 -19.22 13.91
N VAL A 307 8.89 -18.51 12.79
CA VAL A 307 8.48 -18.93 11.43
C VAL A 307 9.65 -18.75 10.45
N PRO A 308 9.73 -19.57 9.40
CA PRO A 308 10.82 -19.50 8.44
C PRO A 308 10.61 -18.37 7.42
N VAL A 309 11.63 -18.06 6.61
CA VAL A 309 11.59 -16.95 5.63
C VAL A 309 10.47 -17.13 4.59
N GLU A 310 10.09 -18.37 4.29
CA GLU A 310 9.00 -18.71 3.38
C GLU A 310 7.66 -18.16 3.86
N ALA A 311 7.50 -17.87 5.16
CA ALA A 311 6.30 -17.26 5.70
C ALA A 311 6.04 -15.85 5.19
N LEU A 312 7.05 -15.18 4.59
CA LEU A 312 6.87 -13.90 3.92
C LEU A 312 5.94 -14.02 2.69
N PHE A 313 5.96 -15.15 1.99
CA PHE A 313 5.14 -15.40 0.79
C PHE A 313 3.72 -15.81 1.18
N SER A 314 2.98 -14.92 1.83
CA SER A 314 1.66 -15.23 2.38
C SER A 314 0.81 -14.00 2.68
N THR A 315 -0.47 -14.20 3.02
CA THR A 315 -1.37 -13.16 3.54
C THR A 315 -0.80 -12.48 4.78
N LEU A 316 -0.23 -13.26 5.71
CA LEU A 316 0.35 -12.72 6.93
C LEU A 316 1.65 -11.96 6.62
N GLY A 317 2.50 -12.51 5.75
CA GLY A 317 3.74 -11.88 5.30
C GLY A 317 3.49 -10.54 4.61
N ARG A 318 2.47 -10.46 3.75
CA ARG A 318 2.04 -9.23 3.09
C ARG A 318 1.53 -8.17 4.08
N THR A 319 0.83 -8.61 5.13
CA THR A 319 0.39 -7.74 6.23
C THR A 319 1.56 -7.24 7.07
N ALA A 320 2.50 -8.12 7.43
CA ALA A 320 3.71 -7.76 8.17
C ALA A 320 4.58 -6.79 7.34
N ALA A 321 4.79 -7.07 6.06
CA ALA A 321 5.58 -6.23 5.17
C ALA A 321 5.09 -4.78 5.11
N ARG A 322 3.76 -4.54 5.08
CA ARG A 322 3.17 -3.19 5.17
C ARG A 322 3.59 -2.45 6.44
N THR A 323 3.59 -3.14 7.57
CA THR A 323 3.99 -2.54 8.84
C THR A 323 5.50 -2.30 8.89
N LEU A 324 6.31 -3.25 8.44
CA LEU A 324 7.77 -3.13 8.43
C LEU A 324 8.25 -2.04 7.47
N GLU A 325 7.67 -1.92 6.28
CA GLU A 325 8.00 -0.80 5.40
C GLU A 325 7.59 0.54 6.02
N THR A 326 6.47 0.61 6.76
CA THR A 326 6.05 1.84 7.43
C THR A 326 7.11 2.28 8.45
N LYS A 327 7.72 1.33 9.17
CA LYS A 327 8.85 1.60 10.07
C LYS A 327 10.06 2.16 9.32
N ILE A 328 10.44 1.52 8.22
CA ILE A 328 11.56 1.96 7.38
C ILE A 328 11.31 3.39 6.84
N MET A 329 10.10 3.67 6.35
CA MET A 329 9.74 4.98 5.81
C MET A 329 9.72 6.07 6.88
N VAL A 330 9.18 5.79 8.07
CA VAL A 330 9.11 6.80 9.13
C VAL A 330 10.49 7.16 9.69
N ASP A 331 11.44 6.21 9.69
CA ASP A 331 12.83 6.50 10.05
C ASP A 331 13.53 7.35 8.97
N ALA A 332 13.25 7.07 7.70
CA ALA A 332 13.79 7.86 6.59
C ALA A 332 13.24 9.30 6.55
N MET A 333 12.00 9.52 6.99
CA MET A 333 11.37 10.85 7.04
C MET A 333 12.18 11.87 7.85
N GLN A 334 12.79 11.46 8.96
CA GLN A 334 13.64 12.36 9.74
C GLN A 334 14.87 12.78 8.95
N ASN A 335 15.52 11.84 8.25
CA ASN A 335 16.70 12.13 7.43
C ASN A 335 16.38 13.13 6.32
N TRP A 336 15.28 12.93 5.57
CA TRP A 336 14.88 13.87 4.52
C TRP A 336 14.54 15.25 5.06
N TYR A 337 13.93 15.32 6.25
CA TYR A 337 13.67 16.59 6.90
C TYR A 337 14.97 17.28 7.32
N ASP A 338 15.94 16.57 7.89
CA ASP A 338 17.23 17.12 8.26
C ASP A 338 18.05 17.59 7.05
N GLU A 339 17.98 16.87 5.93
CA GLU A 339 18.56 17.28 4.64
C GLU A 339 17.91 18.57 4.12
N LEU A 340 16.58 18.67 4.15
CA LEU A 340 15.86 19.90 3.80
C LEU A 340 16.33 21.08 4.66
N ILE A 341 16.40 20.90 5.98
CA ILE A 341 16.88 21.95 6.90
C ILE A 341 18.34 22.33 6.61
N THR A 342 19.18 21.35 6.26
CA THR A 342 20.59 21.58 5.91
C THR A 342 20.71 22.44 4.66
N ASN A 343 19.94 22.14 3.60
CA ASN A 343 19.92 22.92 2.37
C ASN A 343 19.46 24.37 2.63
N ILE A 344 18.39 24.55 3.40
CA ILE A 344 17.88 25.88 3.77
C ILE A 344 18.93 26.67 4.55
N LYS A 345 19.64 26.05 5.51
CA LYS A 345 20.73 26.69 6.27
C LYS A 345 21.91 27.08 5.40
N ALA A 346 22.18 26.30 4.35
CA ALA A 346 23.20 26.62 3.35
C ALA A 346 22.77 27.73 2.36
N GLY A 347 21.52 28.20 2.46
CA GLY A 347 20.96 29.25 1.62
C GLY A 347 20.25 28.75 0.36
N ASP A 348 20.09 27.43 0.19
CA ASP A 348 19.32 26.86 -0.90
C ASP A 348 17.85 26.75 -0.52
N THR A 349 17.04 27.62 -1.11
CA THR A 349 15.58 27.68 -0.92
C THR A 349 14.82 27.52 -2.26
N LYS A 350 15.50 27.10 -3.33
CA LYS A 350 14.87 26.95 -4.66
C LYS A 350 13.94 25.74 -4.64
N THR A 351 12.68 25.95 -5.03
CA THR A 351 11.61 24.93 -4.98
C THR A 351 10.96 24.65 -6.32
N PHE A 352 11.27 25.45 -7.35
CA PHE A 352 10.68 25.35 -8.68
C PHE A 352 11.72 25.62 -9.76
N ASN A 353 11.78 24.76 -10.77
CA ASN A 353 12.55 24.95 -11.99
C ASN A 353 11.63 25.42 -13.13
N GLU A 354 11.80 26.67 -13.50
CA GLU A 354 10.99 27.42 -14.45
C GLU A 354 11.42 27.22 -15.93
N ASN A 355 12.56 26.58 -16.19
CA ASN A 355 13.21 26.58 -17.51
C ASN A 355 12.32 26.06 -18.65
N LEU A 356 11.48 25.06 -18.37
CA LEU A 356 10.56 24.45 -19.33
C LEU A 356 9.10 24.59 -18.86
N TRP A 357 8.76 25.68 -18.19
CA TRP A 357 7.38 25.91 -17.74
C TRP A 357 6.43 26.24 -18.89
N GLU A 358 6.85 27.17 -19.77
CA GLU A 358 6.03 27.64 -20.88
C GLU A 358 5.98 26.60 -22.01
N PRO A 359 4.78 26.17 -22.48
CA PRO A 359 4.68 25.14 -23.53
C PRO A 359 5.37 25.49 -24.85
N SER A 360 5.60 26.78 -25.12
CA SER A 360 6.36 27.26 -26.29
C SER A 360 7.84 26.86 -26.25
N SER A 361 8.37 26.47 -25.09
CA SER A 361 9.74 25.99 -24.91
C SER A 361 9.90 24.48 -25.12
N TRP A 362 8.79 23.75 -25.23
CA TRP A 362 8.81 22.29 -25.33
C TRP A 362 9.13 21.83 -26.76
N PRO A 363 9.70 20.63 -26.94
CA PRO A 363 9.73 20.00 -28.26
C PRO A 363 8.31 19.80 -28.80
N SER A 364 8.16 19.82 -30.13
CA SER A 364 6.86 19.61 -30.79
C SER A 364 6.29 18.20 -30.55
N GLU A 365 7.15 17.23 -30.26
CA GLU A 365 6.78 15.88 -29.86
C GLU A 365 7.72 15.37 -28.78
N ALA A 366 7.18 14.75 -27.74
CA ALA A 366 7.93 14.09 -26.68
C ALA A 366 7.10 12.95 -26.08
N ARG A 367 7.78 11.98 -25.48
CA ARG A 367 7.15 10.97 -24.61
C ARG A 367 7.96 10.81 -23.35
N GLY A 368 7.29 10.42 -22.26
CA GLY A 368 7.92 10.23 -20.96
C GLY A 368 7.17 9.23 -20.11
N VAL A 369 7.86 8.67 -19.13
CA VAL A 369 7.26 7.82 -18.09
C VAL A 369 7.60 8.43 -16.74
N GLY A 370 6.56 8.72 -15.95
CA GLY A 370 6.69 9.07 -14.55
C GLY A 370 6.27 7.86 -13.71
N TYR A 371 7.09 7.47 -12.74
CA TYR A 371 6.82 6.30 -11.92
C TYR A 371 7.12 6.57 -10.45
N MET A 372 6.51 5.77 -9.59
CA MET A 372 6.72 5.79 -8.15
C MET A 372 6.36 4.44 -7.54
N GLU A 373 6.81 4.22 -6.32
CA GLU A 373 6.33 3.16 -5.44
C GLU A 373 5.20 3.72 -4.57
N ALA A 374 3.98 3.69 -5.11
CA ALA A 374 2.79 4.04 -4.35
C ALA A 374 2.61 3.07 -3.16
N PRO A 375 1.81 3.40 -2.13
CA PRO A 375 1.62 2.51 -0.98
C PRO A 375 1.22 1.08 -1.36
N ARG A 376 0.47 0.93 -2.45
CA ARG A 376 0.01 -0.37 -2.97
C ARG A 376 0.95 -1.05 -3.97
N GLY A 377 2.03 -0.38 -4.41
CA GLY A 377 3.06 -0.95 -5.28
C GLY A 377 3.52 -0.04 -6.41
N ALA A 378 4.10 -0.68 -7.42
CA ALA A 378 4.62 -0.06 -8.63
C ALA A 378 3.52 0.66 -9.43
N LEU A 379 3.62 1.99 -9.52
CA LEU A 379 2.73 2.88 -10.26
C LEU A 379 3.54 3.57 -11.36
N ALA A 380 3.01 3.61 -12.57
CA ALA A 380 3.61 4.41 -13.64
C ALA A 380 2.57 5.01 -14.57
N HIS A 381 2.86 6.22 -15.02
CA HIS A 381 2.10 7.00 -15.98
C HIS A 381 2.98 7.22 -17.22
N TRP A 382 2.52 6.72 -18.37
CA TRP A 382 3.14 6.96 -19.67
C TRP A 382 2.37 8.06 -20.39
N ILE A 383 3.11 9.06 -20.85
CA ILE A 383 2.54 10.23 -21.54
C ILE A 383 3.21 10.40 -22.90
N VAL A 384 2.41 10.70 -23.92
CA VAL A 384 2.84 11.19 -25.22
C VAL A 384 2.31 12.61 -25.39
N ILE A 385 3.19 13.54 -25.72
CA ILE A 385 2.88 14.96 -25.90
C ILE A 385 3.14 15.31 -27.36
N LYS A 386 2.16 15.94 -28.02
CA LYS A 386 2.30 16.51 -29.36
C LYS A 386 1.75 17.93 -29.39
N ASN A 387 2.51 18.86 -29.95
CA ASN A 387 2.15 20.27 -30.12
C ASN A 387 1.63 20.93 -28.82
N GLY A 388 2.31 20.64 -27.70
CA GLY A 388 1.96 21.19 -26.38
C GLY A 388 0.67 20.61 -25.77
N LYS A 389 0.15 19.50 -26.29
CA LYS A 389 -1.05 18.79 -25.80
C LYS A 389 -0.74 17.33 -25.52
N ILE A 390 -1.50 16.75 -24.60
CA ILE A 390 -1.47 15.29 -24.34
C ILE A 390 -2.11 14.59 -25.54
N ASP A 391 -1.33 13.74 -26.20
CA ASP A 391 -1.76 12.89 -27.32
C ASP A 391 -2.23 11.52 -26.82
N ASN A 392 -1.47 10.90 -25.91
CA ASN A 392 -1.85 9.68 -25.18
C ASN A 392 -1.44 9.78 -23.71
N TYR A 393 -2.24 9.19 -22.82
CA TYR A 393 -1.94 9.09 -21.40
C TYR A 393 -2.46 7.76 -20.86
N GLN A 394 -1.56 6.90 -20.41
CA GLN A 394 -1.91 5.58 -19.89
C GLN A 394 -1.28 5.41 -18.51
N ALA A 395 -2.08 4.92 -17.56
CA ALA A 395 -1.64 4.64 -16.21
C ALA A 395 -1.76 3.15 -15.94
N VAL A 396 -0.65 2.52 -15.53
CA VAL A 396 -0.67 1.17 -14.99
C VAL A 396 -0.46 1.27 -13.49
N VAL A 397 -1.58 1.10 -12.77
CA VAL A 397 -1.69 1.36 -11.32
C VAL A 397 -1.48 0.05 -10.53
N PRO A 398 -1.01 0.08 -9.27
CA PRO A 398 -0.66 -1.15 -8.54
C PRO A 398 -1.81 -2.15 -8.40
N SER A 399 -3.02 -1.69 -8.14
CA SER A 399 -4.18 -2.57 -8.06
C SER A 399 -4.54 -3.20 -9.41
N THR A 400 -4.19 -2.56 -10.53
CA THR A 400 -4.34 -3.16 -11.88
C THR A 400 -3.47 -4.40 -12.00
N TRP A 401 -2.24 -4.37 -11.46
CA TRP A 401 -1.36 -5.54 -11.37
C TRP A 401 -1.95 -6.63 -10.51
N ASN A 402 -2.32 -6.28 -9.28
CA ASN A 402 -2.70 -7.28 -8.30
C ASN A 402 -4.10 -7.87 -8.53
N ALA A 403 -5.05 -7.05 -8.99
CA ALA A 403 -6.45 -7.43 -9.17
C ALA A 403 -6.86 -7.61 -10.65
N GLY A 404 -5.93 -7.44 -11.59
CA GLY A 404 -6.17 -7.66 -13.02
C GLY A 404 -6.66 -9.08 -13.29
N PRO A 405 -7.58 -9.27 -14.25
CA PRO A 405 -8.14 -10.58 -14.55
C PRO A 405 -7.11 -11.48 -15.27
N ARG A 406 -7.58 -12.63 -15.76
CA ARG A 406 -6.78 -13.53 -16.59
C ARG A 406 -6.31 -12.85 -17.88
N ASP A 407 -5.18 -13.30 -18.40
CA ASP A 407 -4.70 -12.96 -19.73
C ASP A 407 -5.12 -14.04 -20.76
N ASN A 408 -4.60 -13.96 -21.99
CA ASN A 408 -4.93 -14.89 -23.07
C ASN A 408 -4.51 -16.33 -22.80
N ASP A 409 -3.49 -16.53 -21.96
CA ASP A 409 -3.00 -17.86 -21.60
C ASP A 409 -3.78 -18.42 -20.38
N GLY A 410 -4.77 -17.68 -19.89
CA GLY A 410 -5.55 -18.03 -18.71
C GLY A 410 -4.79 -17.84 -17.40
N GLN A 411 -3.62 -17.17 -17.42
CA GLN A 411 -2.83 -16.93 -16.22
C GLN A 411 -3.56 -15.95 -15.31
N ALA A 412 -3.84 -16.37 -14.08
CA ALA A 412 -4.53 -15.58 -13.08
C ALA A 412 -3.65 -14.44 -12.52
N GLY A 413 -4.28 -13.33 -12.15
CA GLY A 413 -3.62 -12.27 -11.39
C GLY A 413 -3.36 -12.63 -9.92
N PRO A 414 -2.55 -11.85 -9.19
CA PRO A 414 -2.19 -12.12 -7.80
C PRO A 414 -3.37 -12.34 -6.84
N TYR A 415 -4.48 -11.60 -6.96
CA TYR A 415 -5.65 -11.78 -6.10
C TYR A 415 -6.30 -13.16 -6.29
N GLU A 416 -6.56 -13.54 -7.54
CA GLU A 416 -7.16 -14.83 -7.86
C GLU A 416 -6.23 -15.99 -7.47
N ALA A 417 -4.93 -15.86 -7.77
CA ALA A 417 -3.93 -16.86 -7.43
C ALA A 417 -3.76 -17.02 -5.92
N ALA A 418 -3.81 -15.93 -5.15
CA ALA A 418 -3.73 -15.97 -3.70
C ALA A 418 -4.93 -16.64 -3.05
N LEU A 419 -6.14 -16.48 -3.60
CA LEU A 419 -7.35 -17.12 -3.07
C LEU A 419 -7.42 -18.62 -3.38
N GLN A 420 -6.68 -19.11 -4.36
CA GLN A 420 -6.71 -20.50 -4.76
C GLN A 420 -6.29 -21.43 -3.60
N GLY A 421 -7.11 -22.44 -3.32
CA GLY A 421 -6.86 -23.42 -2.27
C GLY A 421 -7.29 -23.01 -0.86
N HIS A 422 -7.84 -21.80 -0.67
CA HIS A 422 -8.41 -21.39 0.61
C HIS A 422 -9.57 -22.31 1.03
N LYS A 423 -9.63 -22.60 2.33
CA LYS A 423 -10.75 -23.33 2.95
C LYS A 423 -11.64 -22.33 3.68
N LEU A 424 -12.91 -22.30 3.32
CA LEU A 424 -13.91 -21.47 4.01
C LEU A 424 -14.58 -22.29 5.09
N HIS A 425 -14.63 -21.76 6.32
CA HIS A 425 -15.41 -22.37 7.38
C HIS A 425 -16.91 -22.27 7.11
N ASP A 426 -17.38 -21.06 6.75
CA ASP A 426 -18.75 -20.80 6.31
C ASP A 426 -18.72 -19.96 5.01
N PRO A 427 -19.13 -20.50 3.86
CA PRO A 427 -19.19 -19.75 2.60
C PRO A 427 -20.09 -18.50 2.65
N LYS A 428 -21.01 -18.39 3.61
CA LYS A 428 -21.86 -17.20 3.81
C LYS A 428 -21.17 -16.11 4.64
N GLN A 429 -20.05 -16.44 5.30
CA GLN A 429 -19.23 -15.53 6.09
C GLN A 429 -17.77 -15.61 5.62
N PRO A 430 -17.45 -15.06 4.43
CA PRO A 430 -16.18 -15.27 3.74
C PRO A 430 -15.00 -14.50 4.35
N ILE A 431 -14.82 -14.54 5.67
CA ILE A 431 -13.74 -13.83 6.37
C ILE A 431 -12.37 -14.27 5.87
N GLU A 432 -12.21 -15.52 5.45
CA GLU A 432 -10.95 -16.01 4.91
C GLU A 432 -10.60 -15.37 3.57
N ILE A 433 -11.59 -15.10 2.72
CA ILE A 433 -11.42 -14.34 1.47
C ILE A 433 -11.05 -12.90 1.80
N LEU A 434 -11.77 -12.27 2.74
CA LEU A 434 -11.52 -10.88 3.13
C LEU A 434 -10.10 -10.68 3.65
N ARG A 435 -9.59 -11.59 4.51
CA ARG A 435 -8.21 -11.52 5.03
C ARG A 435 -7.19 -11.44 3.92
N THR A 436 -7.27 -12.32 2.94
CA THR A 436 -6.32 -12.37 1.83
C THR A 436 -6.46 -11.16 0.94
N ILE A 437 -7.68 -10.81 0.50
CA ILE A 437 -7.90 -9.65 -0.37
C ILE A 437 -7.47 -8.34 0.33
N HIS A 438 -7.89 -8.11 1.57
CA HIS A 438 -7.48 -6.92 2.34
C HIS A 438 -5.98 -6.88 2.62
N SER A 439 -5.26 -8.02 2.64
CA SER A 439 -3.81 -8.01 2.82
C SER A 439 -3.06 -7.33 1.69
N PHE A 440 -3.66 -7.25 0.49
CA PHE A 440 -3.13 -6.47 -0.63
C PHE A 440 -3.51 -5.00 -0.60
N ASP A 441 -4.41 -4.59 0.32
CA ASP A 441 -4.97 -3.25 0.38
C ASP A 441 -5.58 -2.79 -0.96
N PRO A 442 -6.71 -3.36 -1.41
CA PRO A 442 -7.28 -3.07 -2.73
C PRO A 442 -7.74 -1.62 -2.87
N CYS A 443 -7.47 -1.01 -4.03
CA CYS A 443 -8.06 0.25 -4.46
C CYS A 443 -8.52 0.14 -5.92
N ILE A 444 -9.82 0.21 -6.15
CA ILE A 444 -10.47 -0.09 -7.45
C ILE A 444 -10.93 1.19 -8.18
N ALA A 445 -10.74 2.36 -7.56
CA ALA A 445 -11.17 3.66 -8.08
C ALA A 445 -10.43 4.10 -9.35
#